data_AF-A0A3R9VT10-F1
#
_entry.id   AF-A0A3R9VT10-F1
#
_cell.length_a   1.000
_cell.length_b   1.000
_cell.length_c   1.000
_cell.angle_alpha   90.00
_cell.angle_beta   90.00
_cell.angle_gamma   90.00
#
_symmetry.space_group_name_H-M   'P 1'
#
loop_
_entity.id
_entity.type
_entity.pdbx_description
1 polymer ?
#
loop_
_entity_poly.entity_id
_entity_poly.type
_entity_poly.pdbx_seq_one_letter_code
_entity_poly.pdbx_strand_id
1 'polypeptide(L)'
;MPQTEIRPEIVDLLCDANFKHFRETGTWYHRDGRPFTKEEQVLIFQATRADLEELKAQHSRYLEYLRTHKEAPEAVQRFLAPFMEKLEEKNLGNAHALMTEDERAEFNRLLGLMTEPARPFTPYTF
;
A
#
# COMPACT_ATOMS: atom_id res chain seq x y z
N MET A 1 10.27 25.41 -17.59
CA MET A 1 10.60 24.05 -18.03
C MET A 1 9.31 23.41 -18.50
N PRO A 2 9.28 22.65 -19.62
CA PRO A 2 8.07 21.94 -20.00
C PRO A 2 7.71 21.00 -18.84
N GLN A 3 6.45 21.01 -18.42
CA GLN A 3 5.94 19.99 -17.51
C GLN A 3 6.08 18.66 -18.23
N THR A 4 6.98 17.80 -17.76
CA THR A 4 7.09 16.45 -18.29
C THR A 4 5.83 15.73 -17.83
N GLU A 5 4.91 15.51 -18.77
CA GLU A 5 3.64 14.84 -18.50
C GLU A 5 3.90 13.39 -18.08
N ILE A 6 3.34 13.01 -16.93
CA ILE A 6 3.38 11.63 -16.45
C ILE A 6 2.45 10.82 -17.34
N ARG A 7 2.95 9.69 -17.88
CA ARG A 7 2.19 8.80 -18.75
C ARG A 7 1.75 7.56 -17.97
N PRO A 8 0.47 7.47 -17.55
CA PRO A 8 0.00 6.40 -16.67
C PRO A 8 0.25 5.00 -17.22
N GLU A 9 0.13 4.80 -18.54
CA GLU A 9 0.36 3.52 -19.20
C GLU A 9 1.81 3.02 -19.05
N ILE A 10 2.78 3.93 -19.00
CA ILE A 10 4.19 3.58 -18.76
C ILE A 10 4.41 3.32 -17.27
N VAL A 11 3.80 4.11 -16.40
CA VAL A 11 3.89 3.91 -14.94
C VAL A 11 3.29 2.56 -14.55
N ASP A 12 2.15 2.18 -15.11
CA ASP A 12 1.49 0.89 -14.88
C ASP A 12 2.41 -0.27 -15.29
N LEU A 13 3.03 -0.17 -16.47
CA LEU A 13 4.02 -1.17 -16.94
C LEU A 13 5.25 -1.24 -16.03
N LEU A 14 5.77 -0.09 -15.59
CA LEU A 14 6.88 -0.04 -14.65
C LEU A 14 6.51 -0.66 -13.29
N CYS A 15 5.28 -0.43 -12.83
CA CYS A 15 4.77 -1.00 -11.60
C CYS A 15 4.65 -2.52 -11.70
N ASP A 16 4.21 -3.06 -12.84
CA ASP A 16 4.08 -4.51 -13.08
C ASP A 16 5.40 -5.18 -13.52
N ALA A 17 6.46 -4.41 -13.77
CA ALA A 17 7.74 -4.97 -14.18
C ALA A 17 8.43 -5.77 -13.07
N ASN A 18 8.98 -6.92 -13.45
CA ASN A 18 9.86 -7.73 -12.63
C ASN A 18 11.31 -7.22 -12.72
N PHE A 19 11.60 -6.17 -11.95
CA PHE A 19 12.94 -5.58 -11.92
C PHE A 19 14.04 -6.55 -11.47
N LYS A 20 13.71 -7.57 -10.66
CA LYS A 20 14.70 -8.59 -10.25
C LYS A 20 15.13 -9.40 -11.47
N HIS A 21 14.16 -9.94 -12.20
CA HIS A 21 14.42 -10.71 -13.41
C HIS A 21 15.16 -9.88 -14.47
N PHE A 22 14.77 -8.61 -14.65
CA PHE A 22 15.47 -7.70 -15.56
C PHE A 22 16.94 -7.49 -15.18
N ARG A 23 17.26 -7.32 -13.88
CA ARG A 23 18.66 -7.18 -13.44
C ARG A 23 19.50 -8.43 -13.67
N GLU A 24 18.88 -9.61 -13.58
CA GLU A 24 19.57 -10.90 -13.72
C GLU A 24 19.77 -11.28 -15.19
N THR A 25 18.81 -10.96 -16.07
CA THR A 25 18.76 -11.47 -17.45
C THR A 25 18.84 -10.39 -18.53
N GLY A 26 18.67 -9.12 -18.15
CA GLY A 26 18.52 -8.00 -19.09
C GLY A 26 17.18 -7.98 -19.83
N THR A 27 16.23 -8.87 -19.50
CA THR A 27 14.95 -8.99 -20.21
C THR A 27 13.77 -8.53 -19.36
N TRP A 28 12.85 -7.78 -19.96
CA TRP A 28 11.64 -7.30 -19.31
C TRP A 28 10.55 -8.38 -19.24
N TYR A 29 10.07 -8.60 -18.02
CA TYR A 29 9.01 -9.55 -17.70
C TYR A 29 8.03 -8.92 -16.73
N HIS A 30 6.77 -9.33 -16.81
CA HIS A 30 5.73 -9.02 -15.84
C HIS A 30 6.01 -9.77 -14.54
N ARG A 31 5.42 -9.29 -13.43
CA ARG A 31 5.52 -9.96 -12.12
C ARG A 31 4.93 -11.37 -12.12
N ASP A 32 3.97 -11.63 -13.01
CA ASP A 32 3.38 -12.95 -13.20
C ASP A 32 4.25 -13.94 -14.00
N GLY A 33 5.42 -13.48 -14.49
CA GLY A 33 6.38 -14.30 -15.22
C GLY A 33 6.16 -14.36 -16.73
N ARG A 34 5.20 -13.61 -17.29
CA ARG A 34 5.09 -13.44 -18.75
C ARG A 34 6.15 -12.47 -19.27
N PRO A 35 6.76 -12.71 -20.45
CA PRO A 35 7.64 -11.72 -21.07
C PRO A 35 6.83 -10.52 -21.55
N PHE A 36 7.46 -9.34 -21.54
CA PHE A 36 6.86 -8.16 -22.15
C PHE A 36 6.73 -8.34 -23.67
N THR A 37 5.62 -7.90 -24.22
CA THR A 37 5.42 -7.73 -25.67
C THR A 37 6.37 -6.69 -26.25
N LYS A 38 6.48 -6.63 -27.58
CA LYS A 38 7.35 -5.65 -28.25
C LYS A 38 6.89 -4.23 -27.98
N GLU A 39 5.58 -4.02 -27.98
CA GLU A 39 4.92 -2.76 -27.72
C GLU A 39 5.20 -2.28 -26.29
N GLU A 40 5.06 -3.16 -25.29
CA GLU A 40 5.36 -2.85 -23.89
C GLU A 40 6.84 -2.55 -23.67
N GLN A 41 7.74 -3.28 -24.32
CA GLN A 41 9.17 -2.99 -24.27
C GLN A 41 9.48 -1.59 -24.81
N VAL A 42 8.91 -1.23 -25.97
CA VAL A 42 9.08 0.10 -26.56
C VAL A 42 8.58 1.18 -25.61
N LEU A 43 7.42 0.99 -24.98
CA LEU A 43 6.85 1.93 -24.01
C LEU A 43 7.76 2.11 -22.78
N ILE A 44 8.25 1.01 -22.18
CA ILE A 44 9.17 1.11 -21.04
C ILE A 44 10.47 1.82 -21.41
N PHE A 45 11.02 1.59 -22.61
CA PHE A 45 12.23 2.28 -23.05
C PHE A 45 12.02 3.78 -23.29
N GLN A 46 10.78 4.22 -23.47
CA GLN A 46 10.43 5.63 -23.56
C GLN A 46 10.20 6.29 -22.21
N ALA A 47 10.28 5.55 -21.09
CA ALA A 47 10.03 6.07 -19.75
C ALA A 47 10.87 7.32 -19.46
N THR A 48 10.20 8.38 -19.03
CA THR A 48 10.85 9.64 -18.67
C THR A 48 11.25 9.64 -17.21
N ARG A 49 12.02 10.66 -16.81
CA ARG A 49 12.28 10.90 -15.39
C ARG A 49 10.99 11.07 -14.59
N ALA A 50 9.98 11.73 -15.13
CA ALA A 50 8.72 11.97 -14.42
C ALA A 50 7.98 10.65 -14.15
N ASP A 51 7.94 9.73 -15.12
CA ASP A 51 7.32 8.40 -14.95
C ASP A 51 8.05 7.58 -13.86
N LEU A 52 9.38 7.67 -13.80
CA LEU A 52 10.19 7.02 -12.76
C LEU A 52 10.00 7.63 -11.37
N GLU A 53 9.82 8.96 -11.27
CA GLU A 53 9.51 9.60 -9.99
C GLU A 53 8.10 9.25 -9.52
N GLU A 54 7.13 9.13 -10.44
CA GLU A 54 5.78 8.65 -10.11
C GLU A 54 5.80 7.19 -9.62
N LEU A 55 6.54 6.30 -10.28
CA LEU A 55 6.75 4.92 -9.81
C LEU A 55 7.25 4.90 -8.36
N LYS A 56 8.25 5.73 -8.04
CA LYS A 56 8.78 5.84 -6.67
C LYS A 56 7.72 6.35 -5.71
N ALA A 57 6.95 7.37 -6.10
CA ALA A 57 5.90 7.92 -5.27
C ALA A 57 4.84 6.85 -4.94
N GLN A 58 4.40 6.08 -5.93
CA GLN A 58 3.46 4.97 -5.72
C GLN A 58 4.05 3.88 -4.82
N HIS A 59 5.31 3.52 -5.03
CA HIS A 59 5.97 2.54 -4.17
C HIS A 59 6.07 3.03 -2.72
N SER A 60 6.40 4.31 -2.50
CA SER A 60 6.43 4.92 -1.17
C SER A 60 5.05 4.89 -0.49
N ARG A 61 3.97 5.21 -1.19
CA ARG A 61 2.60 5.13 -0.64
C ARG A 61 2.23 3.70 -0.27
N TYR A 62 2.63 2.73 -1.08
CA TYR A 62 2.41 1.32 -0.76
C TYR A 62 3.21 0.85 0.47
N LEU A 63 4.47 1.27 0.60
CA LEU A 63 5.27 0.97 1.79
C LEU A 63 4.70 1.62 3.05
N GLU A 64 4.16 2.84 2.92
CA GLU A 64 3.42 3.51 3.99
C GLU A 64 2.18 2.71 4.40
N TYR A 65 1.36 2.30 3.44
CA TYR A 65 0.21 1.44 3.66
C TYR A 65 0.61 0.14 4.39
N LEU A 66 1.64 -0.57 3.91
CA LEU A 66 2.12 -1.78 4.57
C LEU A 66 2.61 -1.52 6.00
N ARG A 67 3.26 -0.37 6.24
CA ARG A 67 3.68 0.02 7.59
C ARG A 67 2.47 0.19 8.50
N THR A 68 1.43 0.90 8.06
CA THR A 68 0.20 1.08 8.84
C THR A 68 -0.50 -0.26 9.14
N HIS A 69 -0.54 -1.18 8.17
CA HIS A 69 -1.07 -2.53 8.38
C HIS A 69 -0.26 -3.33 9.42
N LYS A 70 1.07 -3.25 9.34
CA LYS A 70 1.96 -3.95 10.26
C LYS A 70 1.87 -3.40 11.69
N GLU A 71 1.69 -2.08 11.83
CA GLU A 71 1.59 -1.39 13.11
C GLU A 71 0.18 -1.45 13.72
N ALA A 72 -0.84 -1.84 12.94
CA ALA A 72 -2.24 -1.87 13.37
C ALA A 72 -2.49 -2.67 14.68
N PRO A 73 -1.91 -3.86 14.92
CA PRO A 73 -2.12 -4.57 16.19
C PRO A 73 -1.67 -3.77 17.41
N GLU A 74 -0.54 -3.08 17.32
CA GLU A 74 -0.01 -2.26 18.40
C GLU A 74 -0.84 -0.97 18.55
N ALA A 75 -1.29 -0.39 17.44
CA ALA A 75 -2.20 0.75 17.45
C ALA A 75 -3.53 0.42 18.14
N VAL A 76 -4.13 -0.75 17.86
CA VAL A 76 -5.33 -1.25 18.55
C VAL A 76 -5.10 -1.37 20.06
N GLN A 77 -3.96 -1.95 20.48
CA GLN A 77 -3.65 -2.09 21.90
C GLN A 77 -3.53 -0.74 22.61
N ARG A 78 -2.80 0.22 22.01
CA ARG A 78 -2.67 1.57 22.55
C ARG A 78 -4.01 2.30 22.60
N PHE A 79 -4.83 2.14 21.57
CA PHE A 79 -6.17 2.73 21.51
C PHE A 79 -7.08 2.19 22.62
N LEU A 80 -7.04 0.88 22.89
CA LEU A 80 -7.89 0.24 23.90
C LEU A 80 -7.42 0.48 25.34
N ALA A 81 -6.12 0.70 25.57
CA ALA A 81 -5.54 0.89 26.90
C ALA A 81 -6.34 1.82 27.84
N PRO A 82 -6.67 3.09 27.46
CA PRO A 82 -7.38 4.01 28.34
C PRO A 82 -8.82 3.57 28.66
N PHE A 83 -9.47 2.79 27.79
CA PHE A 83 -10.79 2.23 28.08
C PHE A 83 -10.67 1.06 29.05
N MET A 84 -9.68 0.19 28.85
CA MET A 84 -9.42 -0.95 29.72
C MET A 84 -9.01 -0.56 31.13
N GLU A 85 -8.38 0.60 31.32
CA GLU A 85 -8.04 1.15 32.63
C GLU A 85 -9.26 1.62 33.43
N LYS A 86 -10.34 2.03 32.75
CA LYS A 86 -11.58 2.51 33.38
C LYS A 86 -12.53 1.38 33.79
N LEU A 87 -12.27 0.15 33.36
CA LEU A 87 -13.14 -0.99 33.57
C LEU A 87 -12.69 -1.84 34.74
N GLU A 88 -13.62 -2.18 35.63
CA GLU A 88 -13.41 -3.19 36.67
C GLU A 88 -13.23 -4.58 36.04
N GLU A 89 -14.07 -4.91 35.05
CA GLU A 89 -13.95 -6.12 34.24
C GLU A 89 -13.42 -5.77 32.84
N LYS A 90 -12.18 -6.17 32.56
CA LYS A 90 -11.46 -5.89 31.30
C LYS A 90 -11.98 -6.74 30.14
N ASN A 91 -13.13 -6.34 29.61
CA ASN A 91 -13.79 -6.97 28.47
C ASN A 91 -13.92 -5.98 27.32
N LEU A 92 -13.64 -6.42 26.09
CA LEU A 92 -13.74 -5.59 24.88
C LEU A 92 -15.15 -5.05 24.65
N GLY A 93 -16.20 -5.83 24.94
CA GLY A 93 -17.59 -5.38 24.84
C GLY A 93 -17.89 -4.23 25.81
N ASN A 94 -17.33 -4.28 27.02
CA ASN A 94 -17.46 -3.21 28.01
C ASN A 94 -16.68 -1.97 27.57
N ALA A 95 -15.48 -2.14 27.01
CA ALA A 95 -14.68 -1.03 26.47
C ALA A 95 -15.41 -0.34 25.30
N HIS A 96 -16.01 -1.12 24.40
CA HIS A 96 -16.78 -0.61 23.27
C HIS A 96 -18.01 0.20 23.70
N ALA A 97 -18.63 -0.14 24.84
CA ALA A 97 -19.75 0.61 25.40
C ALA A 97 -19.33 2.00 25.94
N LEU A 98 -18.06 2.18 26.31
CA LEU A 98 -17.50 3.47 26.76
C LEU A 98 -17.11 4.41 25.62
N MET A 99 -16.99 3.88 24.39
CA MET A 99 -16.57 4.65 23.23
C MET A 99 -17.70 5.56 22.72
N THR A 100 -17.31 6.74 22.26
CA THR A 100 -18.12 7.61 21.41
C THR A 100 -18.28 7.01 20.01
N GLU A 101 -19.13 7.62 19.18
CA GLU A 101 -19.30 7.19 17.79
C GLU A 101 -18.00 7.32 16.98
N ASP A 102 -17.28 8.43 17.13
CA ASP A 102 -16.00 8.66 16.46
C ASP A 102 -14.93 7.66 16.92
N GLU A 103 -14.86 7.36 18.22
CA GLU A 103 -13.94 6.35 18.75
C GLU A 103 -14.29 4.94 18.26
N ARG A 104 -15.58 4.61 18.13
CA ARG A 104 -16.00 3.34 17.51
C ARG A 104 -15.62 3.27 16.04
N ALA A 105 -15.74 4.36 15.30
CA ALA A 105 -15.34 4.42 13.90
C ALA A 105 -13.82 4.18 13.75
N GLU A 106 -12.99 4.83 14.56
CA GLU A 106 -11.54 4.61 14.56
C GLU A 106 -11.17 3.20 15.02
N PHE A 107 -11.84 2.67 16.05
CA PHE A 107 -11.65 1.30 16.49
C PHE A 107 -11.95 0.29 15.37
N ASN A 108 -13.06 0.45 14.67
CA ASN A 108 -13.44 -0.40 13.54
C ASN A 108 -12.45 -0.29 12.38
N ARG A 109 -11.94 0.91 12.10
CA ARG A 109 -10.90 1.12 11.09
C ARG A 109 -9.61 0.37 11.46
N LEU A 110 -9.13 0.49 12.70
CA LEU A 110 -7.93 -0.20 13.17
C LEU A 110 -8.11 -1.73 13.20
N LEU A 111 -9.29 -2.21 13.60
CA LEU A 111 -9.64 -3.62 13.50
C LEU A 111 -9.61 -4.12 12.06
N GLY A 112 -10.19 -3.36 11.12
CA GLY A 112 -10.15 -3.69 9.69
C GLY A 112 -8.72 -3.87 9.18
N LEU A 113 -7.81 -2.96 9.53
CA LEU A 113 -6.38 -3.08 9.21
C LEU A 113 -5.71 -4.32 9.81
N MET A 114 -6.19 -4.82 10.96
CA MET A 114 -5.63 -6.02 11.59
C MET A 114 -6.19 -7.32 10.99
N THR A 115 -7.47 -7.33 10.62
CA THR A 115 -8.18 -8.55 10.20
C THR A 115 -8.18 -8.79 8.70
N GLU A 116 -8.09 -7.73 7.90
CA GLU A 116 -8.03 -7.86 6.44
C GLU A 116 -6.61 -8.18 5.98
N PRO A 117 -6.43 -9.08 4.99
CA PRO A 117 -5.12 -9.27 4.39
C PRO A 117 -4.68 -7.97 3.70
N ALA A 118 -3.40 -7.63 3.83
CA ALA A 118 -2.84 -6.47 3.14
C ALA A 118 -3.04 -6.62 1.63
N ARG A 119 -3.53 -5.57 0.98
CA ARG A 119 -3.74 -5.54 -0.46
C ARG A 119 -2.40 -5.64 -1.19
N PRO A 120 -2.33 -6.36 -2.32
CA PRO A 120 -1.13 -6.37 -3.14
C PRO A 120 -0.89 -4.98 -3.76
N PHE A 121 0.38 -4.70 -4.09
CA PHE A 121 0.74 -3.49 -4.82
C PHE A 121 -0.02 -3.42 -6.15
N THR A 122 -0.82 -2.37 -6.30
CA THR A 122 -1.66 -2.07 -7.46
C THR A 122 -1.47 -0.59 -7.77
N PRO A 123 -1.17 -0.22 -9.03
CA PRO A 123 -0.96 1.18 -9.38
C PRO A 123 -2.13 2.08 -8.99
N TYR A 124 -1.84 3.31 -8.61
CA TYR A 124 -2.83 4.37 -8.31
C TYR A 124 -3.89 4.02 -7.25
N THR A 125 -3.61 3.02 -6.39
CA THR A 125 -4.56 2.52 -5.38
C THR A 125 -4.32 3.07 -3.97
N PHE A 126 -3.09 3.51 -3.67
CA PHE A 126 -2.63 3.88 -2.32
C PHE A 126 -2.26 5.36 -2.20
#